data_AF-X0UZT6-F1
#
_entry.id   AF-X0UZT6-F1
#
_cell.length_a   1.000
_cell.length_b   1.000
_cell.length_c   1.000
_cell.angle_alpha   90.00
_cell.angle_beta   90.00
_cell.angle_gamma   90.00
#
_symmetry.space_group_name_H-M   'P 1'
#
loop_
_entity.id
_entity.type
_entity.pdbx_description
1 polymer ?
#
loop_
_entity_poly.entity_id
_entity_poly.type
_entity_poly.pdbx_seq_one_letter_code
_entity_poly.pdbx_strand_id
1 'polypeptide(L)'
;MVSKFKQVLNSGKFVITSEVAPPKGTNIEKMHHHIDLLKDKVDAINITDHQSSVMRFPSIGGCLAIKEQGGEPILQMTCRDR
;
A
#
# COMPACT_ATOMS: atom_id res chain seq x y z
N MET A 1 8.82 -16.68 -4.75
CA MET A 1 8.54 -15.92 -5.99
C MET A 1 8.98 -14.47 -5.75
N VAL A 2 9.70 -13.86 -6.68
CA VAL A 2 10.16 -12.46 -6.53
C VAL A 2 8.96 -11.53 -6.73
N SER A 3 8.75 -10.54 -5.85
CA SER A 3 7.62 -9.59 -5.98
C SER A 3 7.69 -8.83 -7.30
N LYS A 4 6.53 -8.41 -7.84
CA LYS A 4 6.46 -7.66 -9.10
C LYS A 4 7.22 -6.34 -8.96
N PHE A 5 7.16 -5.72 -7.78
CA PHE A 5 7.90 -4.49 -7.51
C PHE A 5 9.42 -4.68 -7.61
N LYS A 6 9.98 -5.78 -7.10
CA LYS A 6 11.43 -6.04 -7.22
C LYS A 6 11.87 -6.22 -8.68
N GLN A 7 11.03 -6.80 -9.54
CA GLN A 7 11.30 -6.89 -10.97
C GLN A 7 11.31 -5.51 -11.63
N VAL A 8 10.33 -4.66 -11.28
CA VAL A 8 10.25 -3.28 -11.76
C VAL A 8 11.50 -2.48 -11.37
N LEU A 9 11.95 -2.57 -10.12
CA LEU A 9 13.17 -1.90 -9.65
C LEU A 9 14.42 -2.31 -10.44
N ASN A 10 14.48 -3.56 -10.89
CA ASN A 10 15.61 -4.09 -11.68
C ASN A 10 15.51 -3.80 -13.19
N SER A 11 14.39 -3.26 -13.67
CA SER A 11 14.13 -3.12 -15.11
C SER A 11 14.80 -1.90 -15.77
N GLY A 12 15.36 -0.98 -14.98
CA GLY A 12 15.97 0.26 -15.47
C GLY A 12 14.97 1.33 -15.95
N LYS A 13 13.65 1.05 -15.88
CA LYS A 13 12.61 2.04 -16.16
C LYS A 13 12.45 3.03 -15.01
N PHE A 14 11.92 4.21 -15.29
CA PHE A 14 11.53 5.16 -14.25
C PHE A 14 10.34 4.58 -13.47
N VAL A 15 10.50 4.43 -12.15
CA VAL A 15 9.52 3.78 -11.28
C VAL A 15 8.63 4.82 -10.61
N ILE A 16 7.32 4.62 -10.67
CA ILE A 16 6.33 5.49 -10.03
C ILE A 16 5.61 4.70 -8.95
N THR A 17 5.55 5.26 -7.74
CA THR A 17 4.76 4.70 -6.64
C THR A 17 3.83 5.76 -6.08
N SER A 18 2.75 5.33 -5.44
CA SER A 18 1.86 6.19 -4.66
C SER A 18 1.75 5.68 -3.22
N GLU A 19 1.13 6.48 -2.37
CA GLU A 19 0.87 6.11 -0.98
C GLU A 19 -0.63 6.19 -0.68
N VAL A 20 -1.14 5.18 0.03
CA VAL A 20 -2.50 5.13 0.55
C VAL A 20 -2.44 4.92 2.05
N ALA A 21 -3.05 5.84 2.78
CA ALA A 21 -3.17 5.80 4.22
C ALA A 21 -4.39 4.95 4.64
N PRO A 22 -4.22 3.94 5.51
CA PRO A 22 -5.34 3.24 6.11
C PRO A 22 -6.25 4.22 6.89
N PRO A 23 -7.58 4.02 6.88
CA PRO A 23 -8.50 4.86 7.62
C PRO A 23 -8.44 4.56 9.13
N LYS A 24 -9.07 5.42 9.93
CA LYS A 24 -9.36 5.12 11.34
C LYS A 24 -10.69 4.37 11.42
N GLY A 25 -10.71 3.24 12.12
CA GLY A 25 -11.90 2.39 12.26
C GLY A 25 -12.02 1.33 11.17
N THR A 26 -13.23 0.80 10.99
CA THR A 26 -13.51 -0.36 10.13
C THR A 26 -14.04 0.00 8.74
N ASN A 27 -14.49 1.24 8.52
CA ASN A 27 -14.93 1.66 7.18
C ASN A 27 -13.71 1.87 6.28
N ILE A 28 -13.53 0.95 5.32
CA ILE A 28 -12.43 0.93 4.35
C ILE A 28 -12.85 1.34 2.93
N GLU A 29 -14.08 1.81 2.72
CA GLU A 29 -14.60 2.20 1.39
C GLU A 29 -13.73 3.26 0.71
N LYS A 30 -13.31 4.29 1.45
CA LYS A 30 -12.45 5.35 0.91
C LYS A 30 -11.06 4.82 0.51
N MET A 31 -10.54 3.84 1.26
CA MET A 31 -9.28 3.20 0.94
C MET A 31 -9.40 2.39 -0.36
N HIS A 32 -10.45 1.58 -0.49
CA HIS A 32 -10.76 0.84 -1.73
C HIS A 32 -10.89 1.78 -2.93
N HIS A 33 -11.63 2.88 -2.78
CA HIS A 33 -11.77 3.89 -3.82
C HIS A 33 -10.41 4.44 -4.28
N HIS A 34 -9.51 4.79 -3.35
CA HIS A 34 -8.18 5.27 -3.70
C HIS A 34 -7.32 4.20 -4.38
N ILE A 35 -7.38 2.96 -3.92
CA ILE A 35 -6.63 1.86 -4.54
C ILE A 35 -7.10 1.65 -5.98
N ASP A 36 -8.41 1.61 -6.23
CA ASP A 36 -8.97 1.45 -7.58
C ASP A 36 -8.59 2.61 -8.51
N LEU A 37 -8.45 3.83 -8.00
CA LEU A 37 -7.97 4.98 -8.79
C LEU A 37 -6.49 4.90 -9.18
N LEU A 38 -5.68 4.18 -8.41
CA LEU A 38 -4.21 4.24 -8.46
C LEU A 38 -3.57 2.97 -9.03
N LYS A 39 -4.14 1.78 -8.80
CA LYS A 39 -3.50 0.48 -9.06
C LYS A 39 -3.00 0.28 -10.50
N ASP A 40 -3.67 0.86 -11.48
CA ASP A 40 -3.31 0.75 -12.90
C ASP A 40 -2.41 1.91 -13.39
N LYS A 41 -2.09 2.86 -12.52
CA LYS A 41 -1.30 4.07 -12.84
C LYS A 41 0.09 4.08 -12.20
N VAL A 42 0.35 3.20 -11.23
CA VAL A 42 1.61 3.13 -10.49
C VAL A 42 2.17 1.72 -10.50
N ASP A 43 3.48 1.59 -10.32
CA ASP A 43 4.15 0.29 -10.25
C ASP A 43 3.88 -0.45 -8.95
N ALA A 44 3.66 0.30 -7.87
CA ALA A 44 3.30 -0.21 -6.56
C ALA A 44 2.66 0.87 -5.67
N ILE A 45 1.88 0.43 -4.68
CA ILE A 45 1.19 1.28 -3.71
C ILE A 45 1.74 1.01 -2.32
N ASN A 46 2.27 2.05 -1.69
CA ASN A 46 2.68 2.03 -0.30
C ASN A 46 1.46 2.08 0.63
N ILE A 47 1.44 1.20 1.63
CA ILE A 47 0.52 1.29 2.77
C ILE A 47 1.31 1.71 3.99
N THR A 48 0.91 2.82 4.60
CA THR A 48 1.58 3.37 5.78
C THR A 48 1.27 2.56 7.03
N ASP A 49 2.27 2.48 7.93
CA ASP A 49 2.11 1.83 9.23
C ASP A 49 1.78 2.83 10.32
N HIS A 50 0.50 2.86 10.74
CA HIS A 50 0.04 3.67 11.87
C HIS A 50 0.58 5.11 11.89
N GLN A 51 0.52 5.81 10.76
CA GLN A 51 1.00 7.19 10.62
C GLN A 51 0.67 8.08 11.82
N SER A 52 1.69 8.84 12.26
CA SER A 52 1.66 9.69 13.46
C SER A 52 1.44 8.94 14.78
N SER A 53 1.80 7.66 14.86
CA SER A 53 1.55 6.78 16.01
C SER A 53 0.06 6.68 16.38
N VAL A 54 -0.83 6.88 15.39
CA VAL A 54 -2.28 6.78 15.57
C VAL A 54 -2.76 5.41 15.14
N MET A 55 -3.50 4.72 16.02
CA MET A 55 -4.15 3.46 15.68
C MET A 55 -5.09 3.65 14.49
N ARG A 56 -4.85 2.85 13.46
CA ARG A 56 -5.55 2.85 12.17
C ARG A 56 -5.86 1.43 11.78
N PHE A 57 -6.63 1.25 10.71
CA PHE A 57 -6.82 -0.05 10.12
C PHE A 57 -5.48 -0.75 9.88
N PRO A 58 -5.33 -2.05 10.21
CA PRO A 58 -4.04 -2.74 10.12
C PRO A 58 -3.42 -2.63 8.73
N SER A 59 -2.16 -2.19 8.69
CA SER A 59 -1.38 -1.93 7.46
C SER A 59 -1.29 -3.18 6.58
N ILE A 60 -1.14 -4.35 7.21
CA ILE A 60 -1.16 -5.65 6.51
C ILE A 60 -2.50 -5.96 5.86
N GLY A 61 -3.61 -5.55 6.47
CA GLY A 61 -4.95 -5.66 5.87
C GLY A 61 -5.10 -4.73 4.68
N GLY A 62 -4.51 -3.54 4.73
CA GLY A 62 -4.45 -2.63 3.58
C GLY A 62 -3.67 -3.24 2.41
N CYS A 63 -2.55 -3.93 2.68
CA CYS A 63 -1.80 -4.66 1.66
C CYS A 63 -2.61 -5.81 1.04
N LEU A 64 -3.41 -6.52 1.85
CA LEU A 64 -4.31 -7.55 1.34
C LEU A 64 -5.36 -6.95 0.41
N ALA A 65 -6.01 -5.84 0.80
CA ALA A 65 -6.98 -5.14 -0.02
C ALA A 65 -6.41 -4.70 -1.38
N ILE A 66 -5.17 -4.20 -1.41
CA ILE A 66 -4.47 -3.88 -2.67
C ILE A 66 -4.31 -5.13 -3.54
N LYS A 67 -3.84 -6.24 -2.98
CA LYS A 67 -3.66 -7.50 -3.72
C LYS A 67 -4.97 -8.03 -4.29
N GLU A 68 -6.04 -8.02 -3.49
CA GLU A 68 -7.37 -8.49 -3.91
C GLU A 68 -7.94 -7.65 -5.05
N GLN A 69 -7.58 -6.37 -5.13
CA GLN A 69 -7.95 -5.48 -6.23
C GLN A 69 -6.99 -5.53 -7.43
N GLY A 70 -5.93 -6.34 -7.38
CA GLY A 70 -4.98 -6.54 -8.47
C GLY A 70 -3.76 -5.61 -8.46
N GLY A 71 -3.58 -4.79 -7.42
CA GLY A 71 -2.41 -3.93 -7.26
C GLY A 71 -1.21 -4.63 -6.62
N GLU A 72 -0.05 -3.96 -6.66
CA GLU A 72 1.18 -4.42 -6.00
C GLU A 72 1.42 -3.59 -4.71
N PRO A 73 1.29 -4.18 -3.51
CA PRO A 73 1.49 -3.45 -2.27
C PRO A 73 2.95 -3.39 -1.84
N ILE A 74 3.32 -2.29 -1.18
CA ILE A 74 4.52 -2.16 -0.36
C ILE A 74 4.06 -1.93 1.08
N LEU A 75 4.34 -2.88 1.96
CA LEU A 75 4.08 -2.72 3.39
C LEU A 75 5.18 -1.85 3.99
N GLN A 76 4.83 -0.63 4.41
CA GLN A 76 5.68 0.09 5.33
C GLN A 76 5.51 -0.52 6.72
N MET A 77 6.59 -0.50 7.51
CA MET A 77 6.57 -0.98 8.88
C MET A 77 7.39 -0.01 9.72
N THR A 78 6.78 0.54 10.75
CA THR A 78 7.49 1.39 11.70
C THR A 78 7.87 0.59 12.94
N CYS A 79 9.08 0.83 13.45
CA CYS A 79 9.55 0.27 14.72
C CYS A 79 9.32 1.23 15.90
N ARG A 80 8.78 2.43 15.64
CA ARG A 80 8.49 3.40 16.69
C ARG A 80 7.28 2.93 17.50
N ASP A 81 7.41 2.94 18.83
CA ASP A 81 6.35 2.58 19.79
C ASP A 81 5.88 1.10 19.71
N ARG A 82 6.76 0.17 19.29
CA ARG A 82 6.52 -1.29 19.22
C ARG A 82 7.46 -2.08 20.13
#